data_AF-A0A3D8TR06-F1
#
_entry.id   AF-A0A3D8TR06-F1
#
_cell.length_a   1.000
_cell.length_b   1.000
_cell.length_c   1.000
_cell.angle_alpha   90.00
_cell.angle_beta   90.00
_cell.angle_gamma   90.00
#
_symmetry.space_group_name_H-M   'P 1'
#
loop_
_entity.id
_entity.type
_entity.pdbx_description
1 polymer ?
#
loop_
_entity_poly.entity_id
_entity_poly.type
_entity_poly.pdbx_seq_one_letter_code
_entity_poly.pdbx_strand_id
1 'polypeptide(L)'
;MINDPKLCAYQLLMYFTKSRKLTLSSEQLPGHLQLFTHKAIFEILTALLEYGFVFKVYSSKGSTVSYYLTHRGERLVGNIK
;
A
#
# COMPACT_ATOMS: atom_id res chain seq x y z
N MET A 1 18.42 -2.54 0.87
CA MET A 1 17.01 -2.09 0.85
C MET A 1 16.94 -0.73 0.17
N ILE A 2 15.96 -0.52 -0.69
CA ILE A 2 15.80 0.72 -1.48
C ILE A 2 15.08 1.77 -0.61
N ASN A 3 15.62 2.98 -0.55
CA ASN A 3 15.07 4.12 0.20
C ASN A 3 14.69 5.27 -0.74
N ASP A 4 14.12 4.95 -1.91
CA ASP A 4 13.52 5.93 -2.80
C ASP A 4 12.00 5.98 -2.55
N PRO A 5 11.47 7.04 -1.91
CA PRO A 5 10.06 7.15 -1.58
C PRO A 5 9.16 7.26 -2.81
N LYS A 6 9.66 7.84 -3.92
CA LYS A 6 8.90 7.95 -5.18
C LYS A 6 8.75 6.58 -5.82
N LEU A 7 9.84 5.81 -5.88
CA LEU A 7 9.81 4.46 -6.41
C LEU A 7 8.96 3.52 -5.54
N CYS A 8 9.05 3.64 -4.21
CA CYS A 8 8.19 2.91 -3.27
C CYS A 8 6.71 3.21 -3.52
N ALA A 9 6.36 4.50 -3.65
CA ALA A 9 4.99 4.91 -3.93
C ALA A 9 4.50 4.38 -5.27
N TYR A 10 5.32 4.47 -6.32
CA TYR A 10 4.98 3.93 -7.63
C TYR A 10 4.72 2.42 -7.57
N GLN A 11 5.58 1.64 -6.92
CA GLN A 11 5.41 0.19 -6.78
C GLN A 11 4.17 -0.18 -5.95
N LEU A 12 3.88 0.57 -4.88
CA LEU A 12 2.65 0.40 -4.10
C LEU A 12 1.40 0.65 -4.95
N LEU A 13 1.39 1.73 -5.73
CA LEU A 13 0.26 2.05 -6.60
C LEU A 13 0.10 1.02 -7.73
N MET A 14 1.20 0.55 -8.32
CA MET A 14 1.21 -0.56 -9.29
C MET A 14 0.75 -1.89 -8.69
N TYR A 15 0.97 -2.10 -7.40
CA TYR A 15 0.41 -3.26 -6.72
C TYR A 15 -1.11 -3.12 -6.57
N PHE A 16 -1.58 -1.93 -6.21
CA PHE A 16 -3.00 -1.62 -6.09
C PHE A 16 -3.75 -1.70 -7.43
N THR A 17 -3.15 -1.36 -8.57
CA THR A 17 -3.79 -1.57 -9.89
C THR A 17 -4.13 -3.03 -10.16
N LYS A 18 -3.28 -3.96 -9.71
CA LYS A 18 -3.46 -5.40 -9.91
C LYS A 18 -4.41 -6.04 -8.91
N SER A 19 -4.24 -5.74 -7.62
CA SER A 19 -4.92 -6.48 -6.55
C SER A 19 -6.06 -5.71 -5.88
N ARG A 20 -6.17 -4.38 -6.09
CA ARG A 20 -7.07 -3.42 -5.40
C ARG A 20 -7.00 -3.40 -3.86
N LYS A 21 -6.21 -4.29 -3.28
CA LYS A 21 -6.06 -4.57 -1.87
C LYS A 21 -4.61 -4.91 -1.58
N LEU A 22 -4.08 -4.40 -0.47
CA LEU A 22 -2.78 -4.77 0.09
C LEU A 22 -2.98 -5.29 1.51
N THR A 23 -2.56 -6.52 1.80
CA THR A 23 -2.56 -7.06 3.16
C THR A 23 -1.14 -7.11 3.69
N LEU A 24 -0.94 -6.51 4.85
CA LEU A 24 0.32 -6.55 5.57
C LEU A 24 0.12 -7.38 6.84
N SER A 25 1.02 -8.32 7.09
CA SER A 25 1.25 -8.87 8.43
C SER A 25 2.56 -8.32 8.97
N SER A 26 2.77 -8.42 10.30
CA SER A 26 4.04 -8.08 10.94
C SER A 26 5.23 -8.88 10.37
N GLU A 27 4.98 -10.02 9.74
CA GLU A 27 5.99 -11.00 9.33
C GLU A 27 6.19 -11.05 7.81
N GLN A 28 5.22 -10.59 7.00
CA GLN A 28 5.26 -10.77 5.55
C GLN A 28 4.71 -9.57 4.79
N LEU A 29 5.59 -8.99 3.97
CA LEU A 29 5.24 -8.12 2.86
C LEU A 29 5.12 -8.93 1.56
N PRO A 30 4.23 -8.56 0.62
CA PRO A 30 4.26 -9.08 -0.73
C PRO A 30 5.66 -8.93 -1.35
N GLY A 31 6.13 -9.95 -2.09
CA GLY A 31 7.52 -10.04 -2.56
C GLY A 31 8.06 -8.78 -3.24
N HIS A 32 7.26 -8.12 -4.08
CA HIS A 32 7.66 -6.89 -4.78
C HIS A 32 7.93 -5.70 -3.84
N LEU A 33 7.29 -5.69 -2.66
CA LEU A 33 7.46 -4.65 -1.65
C LEU A 33 8.61 -4.96 -0.68
N GLN A 34 9.11 -6.20 -0.63
CA GLN A 34 10.25 -6.58 0.24
C GLN A 34 11.56 -5.86 -0.11
N LEU A 35 11.62 -5.24 -1.30
CA LEU A 35 12.75 -4.40 -1.72
C LEU A 35 12.85 -3.10 -0.91
N PHE A 36 11.75 -2.64 -0.31
CA PHE A 36 11.64 -1.39 0.44
C PHE A 36 11.60 -1.63 1.95
N THR A 37 11.94 -0.60 2.72
CA THR A 37 11.80 -0.65 4.18
C THR A 37 10.34 -0.63 4.61
N HIS A 38 10.03 -1.33 5.70
CA HIS A 38 8.70 -1.24 6.33
C HIS A 38 8.35 0.22 6.59
N LYS A 39 9.29 1.01 7.10
CA LYS A 39 9.12 2.44 7.32
C LYS A 39 8.68 3.18 6.05
N ALA A 40 9.38 3.02 4.93
CA ALA A 40 9.02 3.67 3.67
C ALA A 40 7.62 3.25 3.18
N ILE A 41 7.27 1.97 3.29
CA ILE A 41 5.93 1.47 2.91
C ILE A 41 4.85 2.10 3.79
N PHE A 42 5.06 2.13 5.10
CA PHE A 42 4.11 2.70 6.05
C PHE A 42 3.95 4.21 5.88
N GLU A 43 5.02 4.96 5.59
CA GLU A 43 4.94 6.40 5.31
C GLU A 43 4.05 6.68 4.10
N ILE A 44 4.24 5.94 2.99
CA ILE A 44 3.39 6.10 1.81
C ILE A 44 1.94 5.67 2.08
N LEU A 45 1.72 4.54 2.76
CA LEU A 45 0.36 4.09 3.09
C LEU A 45 -0.36 5.06 4.03
N THR A 46 0.37 5.70 4.94
CA THR A 46 -0.15 6.76 5.82
C THR A 46 -0.60 7.95 5.00
N ALA A 47 0.24 8.43 4.07
CA ALA A 47 -0.15 9.49 3.15
C ALA A 47 -1.39 9.11 2.33
N LEU A 48 -1.44 7.92 1.73
CA LEU A 48 -2.59 7.47 0.95
C LEU A 48 -3.88 7.40 1.79
N LEU A 49 -3.78 7.03 3.07
CA LEU A 49 -4.90 7.03 4.01
C LEU A 49 -5.37 8.44 4.32
N GLU A 50 -4.45 9.35 4.66
CA GLU A 50 -4.73 10.76 4.97
C GLU A 50 -5.40 11.50 3.80
N TYR A 51 -4.96 11.23 2.57
CA TYR A 51 -5.58 11.78 1.36
C TYR A 51 -6.87 11.06 0.94
N GLY A 52 -7.28 10.01 1.66
CA GLY A 52 -8.52 9.27 1.40
C GLY A 52 -8.48 8.43 0.11
N PHE A 53 -7.29 8.03 -0.35
CA PHE A 53 -7.13 7.11 -1.48
C PHE A 53 -7.30 5.65 -1.07
N VAL A 54 -7.01 5.32 0.18
CA VAL A 54 -7.23 3.98 0.75
C VAL A 54 -7.95 4.05 2.09
N PHE A 55 -8.61 2.97 2.46
CA PHE A 55 -9.06 2.72 3.83
C PHE A 55 -8.42 1.44 4.36
N LYS A 56 -8.22 1.36 5.68
CA LYS A 56 -7.62 0.19 6.34
C LYS A 56 -8.65 -0.60 7.14
N VAL A 57 -8.51 -1.92 7.15
CA VAL A 57 -9.31 -2.87 7.91
C VAL A 57 -8.37 -3.78 8.68
N TYR A 58 -8.56 -3.88 9.99
CA TYR A 58 -7.82 -4.82 10.83
C TYR A 58 -8.51 -6.18 10.80
N SER A 59 -7.73 -7.26 10.76
CA SER A 59 -8.31 -8.59 10.99
C SER A 59 -8.79 -8.72 12.43
N SER A 60 -9.77 -9.59 12.65
CA SER A 60 -10.35 -9.87 13.98
C SER A 60 -9.31 -10.33 15.01
N LYS A 61 -8.18 -10.89 14.56
CA LYS A 61 -7.08 -11.32 15.42
C LYS A 61 -5.99 -10.25 15.60
N GLY A 62 -6.13 -9.07 14.99
CA GLY A 62 -5.20 -7.94 15.10
C GLY A 62 -3.83 -8.14 14.43
N SER A 63 -3.53 -9.33 13.92
CA SER A 63 -2.22 -9.69 13.36
C SER A 63 -1.98 -9.19 11.94
N THR A 64 -3.03 -8.71 11.26
CA THR A 64 -2.94 -8.22 9.89
C THR A 64 -3.76 -6.97 9.67
N VAL A 65 -3.25 -6.10 8.80
CA VAL A 65 -3.94 -4.90 8.32
C VAL A 65 -4.09 -4.99 6.81
N SER A 66 -5.31 -4.79 6.32
CA SER A 66 -5.62 -4.74 4.90
C SER A 66 -5.94 -3.31 4.49
N TYR A 67 -5.28 -2.80 3.47
CA TYR A 67 -5.57 -1.54 2.82
C TYR A 67 -6.35 -1.82 1.53
N TYR A 68 -7.43 -1.08 1.31
CA TYR A 68 -8.29 -1.20 0.13
C TYR A 68 -8.39 0.16 -0.53
N LEU A 69 -8.42 0.19 -1.87
CA LEU A 69 -8.69 1.41 -2.60
C LEU A 69 -10.08 1.95 -2.28
N THR A 70 -10.18 3.26 -2.10
CA THR A 70 -11.45 3.97 -2.21
C THR A 70 -11.77 4.23 -3.68
N HIS A 71 -12.98 4.70 -3.99
CA HIS A 71 -13.31 5.15 -5.35
C HIS A 71 -12.38 6.28 -5.84
N ARG A 72 -11.88 7.12 -4.92
CA ARG A 72 -10.86 8.14 -5.24
C ARG A 72 -9.51 7.49 -5.57
N GLY A 73 -9.11 6.48 -4.79
CA GLY A 73 -7.91 5.69 -5.04
C GLY A 73 -7.94 4.96 -6.37
N GLU A 74 -9.07 4.36 -6.73
CA GLU A 74 -9.26 3.68 -8.03
C GLU A 74 -9.01 4.64 -9.20
N ARG A 75 -9.52 5.88 -9.12
CA ARG A 75 -9.26 6.90 -10.14
C ARG A 75 -7.79 7.32 -10.20
N LEU A 76 -7.11 7.41 -9.05
CA LEU A 76 -5.69 7.72 -8.99
C LEU A 76 -4.87 6.63 -9.70
N VAL A 77 -5.08 5.36 -9.33
CA VAL A 77 -4.29 4.25 -9.87
C VAL A 77 -4.63 3.96 -11.33
N GLY A 78 -5.86 4.23 -11.78
CA GLY A 78 -6.27 4.08 -13.18
C GLY A 78 -5.53 5.02 -14.15
N ASN A 79 -4.89 6.07 -13.65
CA ASN A 79 -4.09 7.00 -14.45
C ASN A 79 -2.61 6.60 -14.54
N ILE A 80 -2.21 5.51 -13.88
CA ILE A 80 -0.83 5.03 -13.86
C ILE A 80 -0.66 4.06 -15.03
N LYS A 81 0.22 4.41 -15.97
CA LYS A 81 0.54 3.66 -17.20
C LYS A 81 1.89 2.95 -17.05
#